data_AF-A0AAV6PJT6-F1
#
_entry.id   AF-A0AAV6PJT6-F1
#
_cell.length_a   1.000
_cell.length_b   1.000
_cell.length_c   1.000
_cell.angle_alpha   90.00
_cell.angle_beta   90.00
_cell.angle_gamma   90.00
#
_symmetry.space_group_name_H-M   'P 1'
#
loop_
_entity.id
_entity.type
_entity.pdbx_description
1 polymer ?
#
loop_
_entity_poly.entity_id
_entity_poly.type
_entity_poly.pdbx_seq_one_letter_code
_entity_poly.pdbx_strand_id
1 'polypeptide(L)'
;MDLDAGRVKIKAHYCGDMLITDLAPTVTFVELCEEVRTMCSVAKQQPITLKWIDDEGDPCTISSQMELEEAFRIYPRTKKSGLLLH
;
A
#
# COMPACT_ATOMS: atom_id res chain seq x y z
N MET A 1 -6.97 23.34 -12.40
CA MET A 1 -7.63 22.11 -11.90
C MET A 1 -6.58 21.03 -12.08
N ASP A 2 -5.61 21.05 -11.19
CA ASP A 2 -4.39 20.29 -11.33
C ASP A 2 -4.62 18.96 -10.64
N LEU A 3 -5.31 18.05 -11.33
CA LEU A 3 -5.22 16.63 -11.04
C LEU A 3 -3.83 16.15 -11.49
N ASP A 4 -2.77 16.64 -10.86
CA ASP A 4 -1.68 15.73 -10.54
C ASP A 4 -2.31 14.77 -9.53
N ALA A 5 -2.99 13.73 -10.03
CA ALA A 5 -3.59 12.69 -9.22
C ALA A 5 -2.42 11.93 -8.61
N GLY A 6 -1.84 12.51 -7.56
CA GLY A 6 -0.57 12.16 -6.94
C GLY A 6 -0.55 10.67 -6.69
N ARG A 7 0.15 9.95 -7.56
CA ARG A 7 0.27 8.50 -7.47
C ARG A 7 1.00 8.18 -6.18
N VAL A 8 0.45 7.28 -5.39
CA VAL A 8 1.07 6.80 -4.16
C VAL A 8 1.97 5.63 -4.54
N LYS A 9 3.28 5.81 -4.38
CA LYS A 9 4.21 4.67 -4.45
C LYS A 9 3.85 3.68 -3.37
N ILE A 10 3.76 2.42 -3.73
CA ILE A 10 3.57 1.31 -2.80
C ILE A 10 4.82 0.45 -2.93
N LYS A 11 5.44 0.13 -1.79
CA LYS A 11 6.58 -0.77 -1.72
C LYS A 11 6.15 -2.01 -0.96
N ALA A 12 6.00 -3.15 -1.60
CA ALA A 12 5.62 -4.40 -0.95
C ALA A 12 6.87 -5.25 -0.68
N HIS A 13 7.05 -5.70 0.56
CA HIS A 13 8.07 -6.69 0.90
C HIS A 13 7.46 -8.09 0.90
N TYR A 14 7.96 -9.00 0.07
CA TYR A 14 7.47 -10.38 0.01
C TYR A 14 8.62 -11.36 -0.18
N CYS A 15 8.71 -12.37 0.68
CA CYS A 15 9.77 -13.40 0.65
C CYS A 15 11.21 -12.86 0.67
N GLY A 16 11.41 -11.62 1.17
CA GLY A 16 12.72 -10.95 1.16
C GLY A 16 12.94 -10.03 -0.04
N ASP A 17 12.07 -10.08 -1.06
CA ASP A 17 12.10 -9.16 -2.20
C ASP A 17 11.30 -7.89 -1.89
N MET A 18 11.73 -6.76 -2.47
CA MET A 18 11.01 -5.49 -2.42
C MET A 18 10.47 -5.15 -3.80
N LEU A 19 9.15 -5.11 -3.94
CA LEU A 19 8.42 -4.80 -5.16
C LEU A 19 7.84 -3.38 -5.05
N ILE A 20 7.90 -2.60 -6.12
CA ILE A 20 7.43 -1.20 -6.10
C ILE A 20 6.43 -0.99 -7.23
N THR A 21 5.25 -0.46 -6.91
CA THR A 21 4.22 -0.04 -7.87
C THR A 21 3.71 1.35 -7.52
N ASP A 22 3.08 2.03 -8.48
CA ASP A 22 2.46 3.35 -8.29
C ASP A 22 0.94 3.19 -8.40
N LEU A 23 0.22 3.41 -7.29
CA LEU A 23 -1.24 3.30 -7.26
C LEU A 23 -1.92 4.67 -7.24
N ALA A 24 -3.16 4.71 -7.74
CA ALA A 24 -4.00 5.88 -7.57
C ALA A 24 -4.38 6.06 -6.08
N PRO A 25 -4.47 7.29 -5.57
CA PRO A 25 -4.90 7.54 -4.19
C PRO A 25 -6.37 7.15 -3.94
N THR A 26 -7.13 6.88 -5.01
CA THR A 26 -8.51 6.39 -4.97
C THR A 26 -8.59 4.87 -5.00
N VAL A 27 -7.46 4.16 -4.92
CA VAL A 27 -7.44 2.69 -4.96
C VAL A 27 -8.20 2.12 -3.76
N THR A 28 -9.01 1.11 -4.01
CA THR A 28 -9.71 0.38 -2.96
C THR A 28 -8.82 -0.68 -2.33
N PHE A 29 -9.16 -1.12 -1.13
CA PHE A 29 -8.46 -2.19 -0.43
C PHE A 29 -8.47 -3.50 -1.22
N VAL A 30 -9.56 -3.78 -1.93
CA VAL A 30 -9.67 -4.96 -2.80
C VAL A 30 -8.68 -4.88 -3.96
N GLU A 31 -8.65 -3.74 -4.66
CA GLU A 31 -7.71 -3.51 -5.76
C GLU A 31 -6.25 -3.55 -5.27
N LEU A 32 -5.96 -2.97 -4.10
CA LEU A 32 -4.64 -3.05 -3.48
C LEU A 32 -4.23 -4.51 -3.21
N CYS A 33 -5.14 -5.30 -2.67
CA CYS A 33 -4.89 -6.73 -2.43
C CYS A 33 -4.63 -7.47 -3.74
N GLU A 34 -5.40 -7.20 -4.80
CA GLU A 34 -5.20 -7.82 -6.11
C GLU A 34 -3.88 -7.42 -6.75
N GLU A 35 -3.48 -6.15 -6.62
CA GLU A 35 -2.21 -5.65 -7.11
C GLU A 35 -1.04 -6.32 -6.38
N VAL A 36 -1.06 -6.36 -5.03
CA VAL A 36 -0.01 -7.02 -4.24
C VAL A 36 0.07 -8.51 -4.57
N ARG A 37 -1.07 -9.19 -4.76
CA ARG A 37 -1.08 -10.60 -5.19
C ARG A 37 -0.44 -10.78 -6.55
N THR A 38 -0.76 -9.89 -7.48
CA THR A 38 -0.22 -9.93 -8.84
C THR A 38 1.28 -9.67 -8.82
N MET A 39 1.75 -8.66 -8.08
CA MET A 39 3.17 -8.34 -7.92
C MET A 39 3.94 -9.49 -7.29
N CYS A 40 3.43 -10.05 -6.19
CA CYS A 40 4.10 -11.11 -5.43
C CYS A 40 3.89 -12.51 -6.04
N SER A 41 3.16 -12.63 -7.17
CA SER A 41 2.75 -13.91 -7.77
C SER A 41 2.06 -14.85 -6.77
N VAL A 42 1.31 -14.28 -5.82
CA VAL A 42 0.59 -15.01 -4.79
C VAL A 42 -0.72 -15.54 -5.36
N ALA A 43 -1.00 -16.82 -5.17
CA ALA A 43 -2.26 -17.43 -5.61
C ALA A 43 -3.46 -16.70 -4.99
N LYS A 44 -4.52 -16.46 -5.77
CA LYS A 44 -5.72 -15.72 -5.31
C LYS A 44 -6.35 -16.27 -4.03
N GLN A 45 -6.22 -17.58 -3.80
CA GLN A 45 -6.79 -18.29 -2.65
C GLN A 45 -5.92 -18.19 -1.38
N GLN A 46 -4.65 -17.78 -1.50
CA GLN A 46 -3.74 -17.72 -0.35
C GLN A 46 -4.05 -16.46 0.48
N PRO A 47 -4.21 -16.55 1.81
CA PRO A 47 -4.38 -15.35 2.62
C PRO A 47 -3.12 -14.47 2.55
N ILE A 48 -3.32 -13.15 2.55
CA ILE A 48 -2.24 -12.16 2.67
C ILE A 48 -2.54 -11.27 3.87
N THR A 49 -1.49 -10.73 4.47
CA THR A 49 -1.58 -9.69 5.49
C THR A 49 -0.79 -8.50 4.96
N LEU A 50 -1.40 -7.32 4.91
CA LEU A 50 -0.74 -6.09 4.51
C LEU A 50 -0.39 -5.31 5.76
N LYS A 51 0.88 -4.94 5.92
CA LYS A 51 1.34 -4.09 7.01
C LYS A 51 1.96 -2.82 6.47
N TRP A 52 1.32 -1.69 6.70
CA TRP A 52 1.89 -0.39 6.42
C TRP A 52 2.89 0.01 7.52
N ILE A 53 4.08 0.46 7.12
CA ILE A 53 5.06 1.07 8.03
C ILE A 53 4.80 2.57 8.08
N ASP A 54 4.37 3.06 9.24
CA ASP A 54 4.08 4.47 9.45
C ASP A 54 5.35 5.35 9.56
N ASP A 55 5.18 6.61 9.94
CA ASP A 55 6.29 7.57 10.06
C ASP A 55 7.15 7.36 11.31
N GLU A 56 6.63 6.65 12.30
CA GLU A 56 7.35 6.23 13.52
C GLU A 56 8.15 4.93 13.26
N GLY A 57 7.87 4.26 12.13
CA GLY A 57 8.50 3.01 11.73
C GLY A 57 7.76 1.77 12.24
N ASP A 58 6.55 1.96 12.78
CA ASP A 58 5.75 0.90 13.35
C ASP A 58 4.88 0.20 12.28
N PRO A 59 4.81 -1.14 12.29
CA PRO A 59 3.99 -1.89 11.36
C PRO A 59 2.52 -1.88 11.79
N CYS A 60 1.70 -1.11 11.08
CA CYS A 60 0.25 -1.07 11.20
C CYS A 60 -0.41 -2.03 10.19
N THR A 61 -1.32 -2.89 10.64
CA THR A 61 -2.03 -3.81 9.73
C THR A 61 -3.13 -3.07 8.98
N ILE A 62 -3.22 -3.29 7.66
CA ILE A 62 -4.33 -2.84 6.82
C ILE A 62 -5.12 -4.08 6.40
N SER A 63 -6.36 -4.16 6.88
CA SER A 63 -7.28 -5.27 6.66
C SER A 63 -8.65 -4.83 6.13
N SER A 64 -8.86 -3.52 6.01
CA SER A 64 -10.12 -2.92 5.60
C SER A 64 -9.91 -1.63 4.79
N GLN A 65 -10.96 -1.22 4.06
CA GLN A 65 -10.97 0.05 3.33
C GLN A 65 -10.73 1.25 4.26
N MET A 66 -11.31 1.23 5.46
CA MET A 66 -11.18 2.32 6.43
C MET A 66 -9.72 2.52 6.89
N GLU A 67 -9.00 1.42 7.14
CA GLU A 67 -7.59 1.47 7.53
C GLU A 67 -6.70 1.95 6.38
N LEU A 68 -7.03 1.58 5.14
CA LEU A 68 -6.32 2.07 3.95
C LEU A 68 -6.51 3.58 3.76
N GLU A 69 -7.74 4.08 3.92
CA GLU A 69 -8.04 5.50 3.83
C GLU A 69 -7.32 6.30 4.92
N GLU A 70 -7.25 5.76 6.13
CA GLU A 70 -6.51 6.36 7.23
C GLU A 70 -5.00 6.41 6.92
N ALA A 71 -4.43 5.32 6.39
CA ALA A 71 -3.05 5.29 5.91
C ALA A 71 -2.78 6.36 4.84
N PHE A 72 -3.68 6.49 3.85
CA PHE A 72 -3.60 7.56 2.85
C PHE A 72 -3.78 8.96 3.42
N ARG A 73 -4.53 9.13 4.52
CA ARG A 73 -4.72 10.44 5.18
C ARG A 73 -3.49 10.87 5.95
N ILE A 74 -2.75 9.93 6.55
CA ILE A 74 -1.53 10.18 7.31
C ILE A 74 -0.33 10.40 6.36
N TYR A 75 -0.27 9.62 5.27
CA TYR A 75 0.77 9.67 4.23
C TYR A 75 1.15 11.08 3.69
N PRO A 76 0.24 12.01 3.37
CA PRO A 76 0.60 13.32 2.81
C PRO A 76 1.38 14.23 3.78
N ARG A 77 1.49 13.88 5.07
CA ARG A 77 2.39 14.59 5.99
C ARG A 77 3.87 14.23 5.75
N THR A 78 4.16 13.08 5.15
CA THR A 78 5.52 12.57 4.90
C THR A 78 5.88 12.63 3.42
N LYS A 79 6.24 13.83 2.94
CA LYS A 79 6.54 14.18 1.53
C LYS A 79 7.65 13.39 0.79
N LYS A 80 8.09 12.19 1.20
CA LYS A 80 9.36 11.64 0.67
C LYS A 80 9.39 10.24 0.04
N SER A 81 8.42 9.31 0.17
CA SER A 81 8.81 7.90 -0.15
C SER A 81 7.79 6.91 -0.71
N GLY A 82 6.47 7.16 -0.68
CA GLY A 82 5.47 6.11 -0.91
C GLY A 82 5.04 5.40 0.37
N LEU A 83 3.84 4.78 0.35
CA LEU A 83 3.39 3.81 1.34
C LEU A 83 4.29 2.57 1.31
N LEU A 84 4.91 2.26 2.44
CA LEU A 84 5.71 1.06 2.61
C LEU A 84 4.84 -0.05 3.19
N LEU A 85 4.62 -1.11 2.44
CA LEU A 85 3.89 -2.32 2.81
C LEU A 85 4.85 -3.50 3.05
N HIS A 86 4.53 -4.32 4.06
CA HIS A 86 5.16 -5.61 4.35
C HIS A 86 4.11 -6.71 4.37
#